data_AF-A0A4R4NX27-F1
#
_entry.id   AF-A0A4R4NX27-F1
#
_cell.length_a   1.000
_cell.length_b   1.000
_cell.length_c   1.000
_cell.angle_alpha   90.00
_cell.angle_beta   90.00
_cell.angle_gamma   90.00
#
_symmetry.space_group_name_H-M   'P 1'
#
loop_
_entity.id
_entity.type
_entity.pdbx_description
1 polymer ?
#
loop_
_entity_poly.entity_id
_entity_poly.type
_entity_poly.pdbx_seq_one_letter_code
_entity_poly.pdbx_strand_id
1 'polypeptide(L)'
;MATAGAAVDDDDGSADKPQAAEPLAAHNQIEGTNVTVPPGSQNFAGVTCPAGQVPTGGGFRTSGFDIYATDSYASGTGWSVFARNTGTTAQQVRAVVVCTVP
;
A
#
# COMPACT_ATOMS: atom_id res chain seq x y z
N MET A 1 -1.91 60.74 -32.68
CA MET A 1 -2.14 59.90 -31.49
C MET A 1 -2.05 58.46 -31.96
N ALA A 2 -0.97 57.76 -31.64
CA ALA A 2 -0.77 56.36 -31.98
C ALA A 2 -0.92 55.56 -30.69
N THR A 3 -1.96 54.73 -30.62
CA THR A 3 -2.18 53.80 -29.50
C THR A 3 -1.43 52.53 -29.81
N ALA A 4 -0.39 52.22 -29.03
CA ALA A 4 0.31 50.95 -29.10
C ALA A 4 -0.65 49.83 -28.67
N GLY A 5 -0.81 48.81 -29.51
CA GLY A 5 -1.41 47.55 -29.11
C GLY A 5 -0.45 46.83 -28.17
N ALA A 6 -0.92 46.47 -26.98
CA ALA A 6 -0.23 45.50 -26.15
C ALA A 6 -0.31 44.15 -26.87
N ALA A 7 0.85 43.57 -27.19
CA ALA A 7 0.91 42.16 -27.48
C ALA A 7 0.41 41.43 -26.23
N VAL A 8 -0.58 40.57 -26.39
CA VAL A 8 -0.86 39.53 -25.40
C VAL A 8 0.29 38.53 -25.55
N ASP A 9 1.09 38.39 -24.52
CA ASP A 9 2.00 37.27 -24.39
C ASP A 9 1.12 36.02 -24.22
N ASP A 10 0.91 35.28 -25.32
CA ASP A 10 0.41 33.91 -25.28
C ASP A 10 1.52 33.02 -24.68
N ASP A 11 1.79 33.17 -23.39
CA ASP A 11 2.53 32.17 -22.60
C ASP A 11 1.60 30.97 -22.43
N ASP A 12 1.56 30.10 -23.46
CA ASP A 12 1.19 28.71 -23.21
C ASP A 12 2.26 28.15 -22.28
N GLY A 13 1.96 28.09 -20.98
CA GLY A 13 2.84 27.57 -19.94
C GLY A 13 3.15 26.07 -20.09
N SER A 14 3.35 25.57 -21.31
CA SER A 14 3.91 24.28 -21.70
C SER A 14 5.42 24.26 -21.47
N ALA A 15 5.88 24.72 -20.31
CA ALA A 15 7.22 24.40 -19.84
C ALA A 15 7.25 22.91 -19.47
N ASP A 16 7.61 22.08 -20.45
CA ASP A 16 8.44 20.89 -20.33
C ASP A 16 8.34 20.11 -19.00
N LYS A 17 7.12 19.70 -18.62
CA LYS A 17 6.97 18.78 -17.49
C LYS A 17 7.62 17.46 -17.91
N PRO A 18 8.59 16.93 -17.14
CA PRO A 18 9.16 15.62 -17.44
C PRO A 18 8.02 14.60 -17.60
N GLN A 19 8.04 13.86 -18.71
CA GLN A 19 7.13 12.73 -18.87
C GLN A 19 7.26 11.82 -17.66
N ALA A 20 6.13 11.37 -17.13
CA ALA A 20 6.13 10.43 -16.02
C ALA A 20 6.96 9.20 -16.44
N ALA A 21 7.92 8.81 -15.61
CA ALA A 21 8.69 7.61 -15.89
C ALA A 21 7.75 6.39 -15.85
N GLU A 22 7.83 5.56 -16.88
CA GLU A 22 7.15 4.28 -16.89
C GLU A 22 7.74 3.35 -15.82
N PRO A 23 6.92 2.58 -15.07
CA PRO A 23 7.43 1.65 -14.08
C PRO A 23 8.37 0.62 -14.69
N LEU A 24 9.55 0.42 -14.08
CA LEU A 24 10.54 -0.56 -14.52
C LEU A 24 10.08 -2.02 -14.31
N ALA A 25 9.19 -2.24 -13.35
CA ALA A 25 8.63 -3.56 -13.05
C ALA A 25 7.20 -3.42 -12.48
N ALA A 26 6.42 -4.49 -12.63
CA ALA A 26 5.10 -4.58 -12.03
C ALA A 26 5.20 -4.96 -10.54
N HIS A 27 4.61 -4.13 -9.68
CA HIS A 27 4.51 -4.38 -8.24
C HIS A 27 3.05 -4.68 -7.87
N ASN A 28 2.68 -5.96 -7.92
CA ASN A 28 1.31 -6.38 -7.69
C ASN A 28 1.02 -6.52 -6.19
N GLN A 29 -0.15 -6.04 -5.78
CA GLN A 29 -0.63 -6.20 -4.42
C GLN A 29 -1.45 -7.49 -4.29
N ILE A 30 -1.06 -8.34 -3.35
CA ILE A 30 -1.74 -9.60 -3.02
C ILE A 30 -2.25 -9.52 -1.59
N GLU A 31 -3.52 -9.86 -1.39
CA GLU A 31 -4.15 -9.89 -0.07
C GLU A 31 -4.25 -11.31 0.47
N GLY A 32 -3.96 -11.48 1.76
CA GLY A 32 -4.17 -12.73 2.48
C GLY A 32 -5.62 -12.92 2.92
N THR A 33 -5.91 -14.07 3.51
CA THR A 33 -7.20 -14.35 4.12
C THR A 33 -7.41 -13.53 5.39
N ASN A 34 -8.66 -13.18 5.70
CA ASN A 34 -8.99 -12.59 7.00
C ASN A 34 -8.76 -13.61 8.12
N VAL A 35 -8.05 -13.17 9.16
CA VAL A 35 -7.82 -13.89 10.40
C VAL A 35 -8.63 -13.21 11.51
N THR A 36 -9.39 -14.00 12.26
CA THR A 36 -10.14 -13.49 13.41
C THR A 36 -9.22 -13.33 14.62
N VAL A 37 -9.31 -12.19 15.28
CA VAL A 37 -8.64 -11.86 16.53
C VAL A 37 -9.71 -11.69 17.61
N PRO A 38 -9.85 -12.65 18.54
CA PRO A 38 -10.81 -12.55 19.64
C PRO A 38 -10.57 -11.29 20.51
N PRO A 39 -11.58 -10.84 21.27
CA PRO A 39 -11.42 -9.74 22.23
C PRO A 39 -10.23 -9.96 23.16
N GLY A 40 -9.47 -8.90 23.46
CA GLY A 40 -8.34 -8.95 24.39
C GLY A 40 -7.21 -9.92 24.00
N SER A 41 -7.14 -10.34 22.73
CA SER A 41 -6.19 -11.35 22.24
C SER A 41 -5.27 -10.80 21.15
N GLN A 42 -4.20 -11.52 20.86
CA GLN A 42 -3.31 -11.26 19.73
C GLN A 42 -3.34 -12.44 18.77
N ASN A 43 -3.28 -12.17 17.46
CA ASN A 43 -3.16 -13.21 16.44
C ASN A 43 -2.27 -12.74 15.28
N PHE A 44 -1.95 -13.68 14.39
CA PHE A 44 -1.06 -13.49 13.25
C PHE A 44 -1.80 -13.67 11.92
N ALA A 45 -1.53 -12.81 10.94
CA ALA A 45 -1.94 -12.97 9.56
C ALA A 45 -0.72 -12.94 8.62
N GLY A 46 -0.72 -13.82 7.62
CA GLY A 46 0.33 -13.93 6.63
C GLY A 46 -0.21 -14.03 5.22
N VAL A 47 0.58 -13.60 4.25
CA VAL A 47 0.34 -13.78 2.81
C VAL A 47 1.67 -13.95 2.09
N THR A 48 1.68 -14.76 1.03
CA THR A 48 2.90 -15.10 0.29
C THR A 48 2.81 -14.61 -1.14
N CYS A 49 3.93 -14.15 -1.69
CA CYS A 49 4.01 -13.85 -3.11
C CYS A 49 3.85 -15.11 -3.97
N PRO A 50 3.27 -15.00 -5.17
CA PRO A 50 3.28 -16.09 -6.13
C PRO A 50 4.69 -16.63 -6.39
N ALA A 51 4.78 -17.90 -6.79
CA ALA A 51 6.06 -18.52 -7.09
C ALA A 51 6.86 -17.70 -8.13
N GLY A 52 8.16 -17.52 -7.86
CA GLY A 52 9.05 -16.71 -8.71
C GLY A 52 9.04 -15.20 -8.42
N GLN A 53 8.25 -14.74 -7.44
CA GLN A 53 8.23 -13.34 -7.01
C GLN A 53 8.78 -13.16 -5.60
N VAL A 54 9.22 -11.94 -5.29
CA VAL A 54 9.75 -11.53 -3.98
C VAL A 54 8.94 -10.37 -3.39
N PRO A 55 8.80 -10.30 -2.05
CA PRO A 55 8.14 -9.19 -1.39
C PRO A 55 9.02 -7.93 -1.45
N THR A 56 8.47 -6.84 -1.95
CA THR A 56 9.15 -5.51 -1.93
C THR A 56 8.52 -4.55 -0.94
N GLY A 57 7.41 -4.95 -0.31
CA GLY A 57 6.70 -4.18 0.69
C GLY A 57 5.42 -4.90 1.10
N GLY A 58 4.68 -4.31 2.03
CA GLY A 58 3.41 -4.85 2.48
C GLY A 58 2.78 -4.03 3.59
N GLY A 59 1.80 -4.63 4.24
CA GLY A 59 1.04 -4.02 5.32
C GLY A 59 -0.13 -4.90 5.73
N PHE A 60 -1.20 -4.26 6.17
CA PHE A 60 -2.38 -4.95 6.68
C PHE A 60 -3.66 -4.15 6.45
N ARG A 61 -4.79 -4.84 6.58
CA ARG A 61 -6.12 -4.26 6.71
C ARG A 61 -6.77 -4.81 7.97
N THR A 62 -7.43 -3.96 8.73
CA THR A 62 -8.21 -4.34 9.91
C THR A 62 -9.71 -4.08 9.70
N SER A 63 -10.56 -4.76 10.47
CA SER A 63 -12.01 -4.57 10.42
C SER A 63 -12.51 -3.34 11.18
N GLY A 64 -11.70 -2.70 12.01
CA GLY A 64 -12.13 -1.60 12.88
C GLY A 64 -10.98 -0.94 13.64
N PHE A 65 -11.36 -0.02 14.54
CA PHE A 65 -10.43 0.84 15.29
C PHE A 65 -9.91 0.22 16.58
N ASP A 66 -10.55 -0.84 17.09
CA ASP A 66 -10.15 -1.52 18.33
C ASP A 66 -9.06 -2.59 18.14
N ILE A 67 -8.58 -2.76 16.91
CA ILE A 67 -7.54 -3.70 16.54
C ILE A 67 -6.33 -2.96 15.96
N TYR A 68 -5.17 -3.24 16.51
CA TYR A 68 -3.91 -2.57 16.16
C TYR A 68 -2.90 -3.59 15.67
N ALA A 69 -2.26 -3.34 14.54
CA ALA A 69 -1.08 -4.10 14.19
C ALA A 69 0.09 -3.67 15.08
N THR A 70 0.78 -4.64 15.66
CA THR A 70 1.98 -4.42 16.49
C THR A 70 3.25 -4.57 15.68
N ASP A 71 3.22 -5.44 14.65
CA ASP A 71 4.35 -5.77 13.80
C ASP A 71 3.88 -5.99 12.36
N SER A 72 4.69 -5.56 11.40
CA SER A 72 4.41 -5.70 9.97
C SER A 72 5.74 -5.75 9.21
N TYR A 73 6.12 -6.92 8.71
CA TYR A 73 7.44 -7.13 8.12
C TYR A 73 7.44 -8.23 7.05
N ALA A 74 8.44 -8.18 6.16
CA ALA A 74 8.70 -9.25 5.20
C ALA A 74 9.19 -10.51 5.92
N SER A 75 8.62 -11.67 5.59
CA SER A 75 9.03 -12.96 6.14
C SER A 75 9.07 -14.01 5.04
N GLY A 76 10.27 -14.54 4.75
CA GLY A 76 10.48 -15.43 3.61
C GLY A 76 10.07 -14.76 2.29
N THR A 77 9.20 -15.42 1.53
CA THR A 77 8.63 -14.90 0.27
C THR A 77 7.31 -14.14 0.47
N GLY A 78 7.00 -13.71 1.71
CA GLY A 78 5.72 -13.13 2.04
C GLY A 78 5.78 -11.95 3.01
N TRP A 79 4.61 -11.59 3.52
CA TRP A 79 4.43 -10.54 4.51
C TRP A 79 3.70 -11.06 5.73
N SER A 80 4.18 -10.64 6.89
CA SER A 80 3.77 -11.12 8.22
C SER A 80 3.24 -9.95 9.04
N VAL A 81 2.10 -10.15 9.69
CA VAL A 81 1.44 -9.12 10.51
C VAL A 81 0.97 -9.73 11.82
N PHE A 82 1.33 -9.10 12.94
CA PHE A 82 0.75 -9.38 14.24
C PHE A 82 -0.23 -8.28 14.60
N ALA A 83 -1.41 -8.66 15.12
CA ALA A 83 -2.41 -7.69 15.54
C ALA A 83 -3.02 -8.04 16.90
N ARG A 84 -3.18 -7.01 17.72
CA ARG A 84 -3.80 -7.04 19.04
C ARG A 84 -5.19 -6.43 18.97
N ASN A 85 -6.20 -7.18 19.39
CA ASN A 85 -7.55 -6.67 19.59
C ASN A 85 -7.71 -6.22 21.05
N THR A 86 -8.00 -4.94 21.24
CA THR A 86 -8.20 -4.28 22.54
C THR A 86 -9.68 -4.05 22.86
N GLY A 87 -10.57 -4.30 21.91
CA GLY A 87 -12.01 -4.14 22.06
C GLY A 87 -12.68 -5.33 22.73
N THR A 88 -14.01 -5.27 22.76
CA THR A 88 -14.87 -6.26 23.42
C THR A 88 -15.52 -7.25 22.44
N THR A 89 -15.36 -7.05 21.13
CA THR A 89 -15.90 -7.90 20.06
C THR A 89 -14.78 -8.47 19.19
N ALA A 90 -15.04 -9.61 18.53
CA ALA A 90 -14.06 -10.20 17.62
C ALA A 90 -13.79 -9.25 16.44
N GLN A 91 -12.51 -9.05 16.13
CA GLN A 91 -12.06 -8.23 15.00
C GLN A 91 -11.34 -9.12 13.98
N GLN A 92 -11.08 -8.58 12.81
CA GLN A 92 -10.35 -9.27 11.74
C GLN A 92 -9.15 -8.46 11.30
N VAL A 93 -8.08 -9.17 10.95
CA VAL A 93 -6.90 -8.63 10.29
C VAL A 93 -6.56 -9.50 9.08
N ARG A 94 -6.08 -8.90 8.00
CA ARG A 94 -5.38 -9.64 6.92
C ARG A 94 -4.08 -8.94 6.57
N ALA A 95 -3.10 -9.73 6.16
CA ALA A 95 -1.85 -9.22 5.62
C ALA A 95 -2.00 -8.87 4.13
N VAL A 96 -1.21 -7.90 3.69
CA VAL A 96 -1.09 -7.47 2.30
C VAL A 96 0.39 -7.48 1.94
N VAL A 97 0.75 -8.05 0.79
CA VAL A 97 2.11 -8.06 0.27
C VAL A 97 2.14 -7.42 -1.11
N VAL A 98 3.21 -6.67 -1.38
CA VAL A 98 3.53 -6.16 -2.71
C VAL A 98 4.66 -7.01 -3.27
N CYS A 99 4.42 -7.60 -4.43
CA CYS A 99 5.29 -8.59 -5.05
C CYS A 99 5.78 -8.12 -6.41
N THR A 100 7.04 -8.43 -6.73
CA THR A 100 7.62 -8.24 -8.06
C THR A 100 8.43 -9.46 -8.47
N VAL A 101 8.71 -9.58 -9.77
CA VAL A 101 9.72 -10.50 -10.28
C VAL A 101 11.10 -9.86 -10.04
N PRO A 102 12.07 -10.58 -9.43
CA PRO A 102 13.43 -10.09 -9.21
C PRO A 102 14.18 -9.71 -10.47
#